data_AF-A0A662WCE3-F1
#
_entry.id   AF-A0A662WCE3-F1
#
_cell.length_a   1.000
_cell.length_b   1.000
_cell.length_c   1.000
_cell.angle_alpha   90.00
_cell.angle_beta   90.00
_cell.angle_gamma   90.00
#
_symmetry.space_group_name_H-M   'P 1'
#
loop_
_entity.id
_entity.type
_entity.pdbx_description
1 polymer ?
#
loop_
_entity_poly.entity_id
_entity_poly.type
_entity_poly.pdbx_seq_one_letter_code
_entity_poly.pdbx_strand_id
1 'polypeptide(L)'
;MEEVHPIIYWFGFVIAFAGLVGYSSKPLYEFDRHEKYVEAIATFYLITALSFLLHAIYRLFYRKLAYVEIGVVVMLLAASLYLMVYTGIEKFDIRRFKDALLYGAITWLMGQQLHVVKEYFLYAVPVLSAFTIPVFLVSVYLFYSIRNKTVYFTFEEHDKIISSSFFVIYLAGLSTLFVDIPNVHFTFKIVASGVLLYVLYKLGNIARLFV
;
A
#
# COMPACT_ATOMS: atom_id res chain seq x y z
N MET A 1 5.62 -3.26 26.83
CA MET A 1 5.01 -2.64 25.64
C MET A 1 5.89 -1.54 25.05
N GLU A 2 6.71 -0.82 25.85
CA GLU A 2 7.65 0.20 25.36
C GLU A 2 8.76 -0.34 24.45
N GLU A 3 9.23 -1.58 24.67
CA GLU A 3 10.34 -2.18 23.89
C GLU A 3 9.98 -2.52 22.43
N VAL A 4 8.69 -2.57 22.08
CA VAL A 4 8.25 -3.01 20.75
C VAL A 4 8.07 -1.85 19.77
N HIS A 5 7.80 -0.64 20.28
CA HIS A 5 7.67 0.57 19.47
C HIS A 5 8.92 0.91 18.65
N PRO A 6 10.15 0.83 19.21
CA PRO A 6 11.37 1.07 18.44
C PRO A 6 11.51 0.16 17.22
N ILE A 7 11.13 -1.12 17.36
CA ILE A 7 11.22 -2.10 16.28
C ILE A 7 10.23 -1.75 15.16
N ILE A 8 8.98 -1.41 15.51
CA ILE A 8 7.96 -0.97 14.54
C ILE A 8 8.43 0.26 13.77
N TYR A 9 9.10 1.21 14.44
CA TYR A 9 9.64 2.40 13.79
C TYR A 9 10.79 2.08 12.84
N TRP A 10 11.73 1.22 13.23
CA TRP A 10 12.81 0.82 12.33
C TRP A 10 12.29 0.15 11.06
N PHE A 11 11.36 -0.80 11.20
CA PHE A 11 10.77 -1.42 10.03
C PHE A 11 9.88 -0.46 9.22
N GLY A 12 9.13 0.43 9.88
CA GLY A 12 8.36 1.48 9.22
C GLY A 12 9.23 2.41 8.37
N PHE A 13 10.40 2.77 8.89
CA PHE A 13 11.38 3.58 8.18
C PHE A 13 11.90 2.86 6.93
N VAL A 14 12.29 1.59 7.07
CA VAL A 14 12.78 0.77 5.95
C VAL A 14 11.70 0.62 4.87
N ILE A 15 10.45 0.40 5.24
CA ILE A 15 9.32 0.29 4.30
C ILE A 15 9.06 1.62 3.61
N ALA A 16 9.03 2.73 4.35
CA ALA A 16 8.86 4.05 3.78
C ALA A 16 9.97 4.33 2.76
N PHE A 17 11.22 4.00 3.11
CA PHE A 17 12.35 4.16 2.20
C PHE A 17 12.23 3.27 0.95
N ALA A 18 11.86 2.01 1.10
CA ALA A 18 11.62 1.10 -0.03
C ALA A 18 10.50 1.63 -0.95
N GLY A 19 9.37 2.08 -0.38
CA GLY A 19 8.29 2.70 -1.14
C GLY A 19 8.73 3.97 -1.88
N LEU A 20 9.53 4.81 -1.23
CA LEU A 20 10.05 6.05 -1.82
C LEU A 20 10.99 5.77 -3.01
N VAL A 21 11.93 4.84 -2.83
CA VAL A 21 12.85 4.40 -3.90
C VAL A 21 12.07 3.77 -5.05
N GLY A 22 11.12 2.87 -4.75
CA GLY A 22 10.30 2.21 -5.77
C GLY A 22 9.41 3.19 -6.55
N TYR A 23 8.81 4.19 -5.89
CA TYR A 23 7.99 5.22 -6.53
C TYR A 23 8.82 6.04 -7.54
N SER A 24 10.06 6.32 -7.14
CA SER A 24 11.00 7.13 -7.90
C SER A 24 11.69 6.35 -9.01
N SER A 25 11.51 5.02 -9.04
CA SER A 25 12.14 4.14 -10.01
C SER A 25 11.29 3.99 -11.27
N LYS A 26 11.94 3.84 -12.41
CA LYS A 26 11.31 3.40 -13.67
C LYS A 26 11.73 1.95 -13.95
N PRO A 27 10.77 1.08 -14.32
CA PRO A 27 11.03 -0.32 -14.60
C PRO A 27 11.88 -0.50 -15.87
N LEU A 28 12.52 -1.67 -15.95
CA LEU A 28 13.63 -1.97 -16.86
C LEU A 28 13.20 -2.36 -18.29
N TYR A 29 11.93 -2.71 -18.49
CA TYR A 29 11.46 -3.32 -19.72
C TYR A 29 10.17 -2.66 -20.21
N GLU A 30 10.07 -2.40 -21.53
CA GLU A 30 8.77 -2.51 -22.20
C GLU A 30 8.29 -3.94 -21.93
N PHE A 31 7.14 -4.08 -21.28
CA PHE A 31 6.69 -5.32 -20.63
C PHE A 31 6.39 -6.46 -21.64
N ASP A 32 7.37 -6.96 -22.39
CA ASP A 32 7.20 -8.01 -23.40
C ASP A 32 6.84 -9.38 -22.80
N ARG A 33 6.91 -9.54 -21.48
CA ARG A 33 6.45 -10.73 -20.73
C ARG A 33 5.33 -10.40 -19.75
N HIS A 34 4.22 -9.84 -20.25
CA HIS A 34 3.06 -9.44 -19.45
C HIS A 34 2.74 -10.40 -18.28
N GLU A 35 2.55 -11.71 -18.52
CA GLU A 35 2.05 -12.67 -17.51
C GLU A 35 2.81 -12.67 -16.17
N LYS A 36 4.15 -12.74 -16.17
CA LYS A 36 4.95 -12.83 -14.93
C LYS A 36 4.85 -11.56 -14.09
N TYR A 37 4.73 -10.40 -14.73
CA TYR A 37 4.57 -9.12 -14.05
C TYR A 37 3.14 -8.94 -13.53
N VAL A 38 2.15 -9.35 -14.32
CA VAL A 38 0.74 -9.33 -13.91
C VAL A 38 0.56 -10.16 -12.63
N GLU A 39 1.14 -11.36 -12.59
CA GLU A 39 1.10 -12.24 -11.42
C GLU A 39 1.81 -11.62 -10.20
N ALA A 40 2.98 -11.00 -10.40
CA ALA A 40 3.71 -10.36 -9.32
C ALA A 40 2.95 -9.16 -8.72
N ILE A 41 2.36 -8.33 -9.59
CA ILE A 41 1.53 -7.18 -9.21
C ILE A 41 0.27 -7.65 -8.45
N ALA A 42 -0.40 -8.69 -8.92
CA ALA A 42 -1.58 -9.22 -8.23
C ALA A 42 -1.25 -9.85 -6.88
N THR A 43 -0.13 -10.57 -6.79
CA THR A 43 0.38 -11.10 -5.53
C THR A 43 0.68 -9.98 -4.55
N PHE A 44 1.33 -8.91 -5.02
CA PHE A 44 1.60 -7.71 -4.24
C PHE A 44 0.31 -7.08 -3.69
N TYR A 45 -0.72 -6.89 -4.51
CA TYR A 45 -1.98 -6.32 -4.03
C TYR A 45 -2.71 -7.23 -3.08
N LEU A 46 -2.69 -8.55 -3.31
CA LEU A 46 -3.30 -9.50 -2.39
C LEU A 46 -2.66 -9.41 -1.00
N ILE A 47 -1.32 -9.40 -0.93
CA ILE A 47 -0.60 -9.27 0.35
C ILE A 47 -0.85 -7.91 1.00
N THR A 48 -0.83 -6.83 0.21
CA THR A 48 -1.06 -5.46 0.70
C THR A 48 -2.48 -5.31 1.24
N ALA A 49 -3.48 -5.79 0.50
CA ALA A 49 -4.89 -5.78 0.91
C ALA A 49 -5.12 -6.65 2.15
N LEU A 50 -4.52 -7.85 2.22
CA LEU A 50 -4.57 -8.71 3.41
C LEU A 50 -3.96 -8.02 4.63
N SER A 51 -2.84 -7.30 4.44
CA SER A 51 -2.18 -6.54 5.49
C SER A 51 -3.07 -5.43 6.04
N PHE A 52 -3.75 -4.67 5.16
CA PHE A 52 -4.74 -3.69 5.57
C PHE A 52 -5.96 -4.31 6.25
N LEU A 53 -6.46 -5.45 5.76
CA LEU A 53 -7.57 -6.18 6.35
C LEU A 53 -7.23 -6.70 7.76
N LEU A 54 -6.06 -7.32 7.93
CA LEU A 54 -5.58 -7.79 9.22
C LEU A 54 -5.42 -6.64 10.22
N HIS A 55 -4.84 -5.52 9.78
CA HIS A 55 -4.75 -4.31 10.59
C HIS A 55 -6.14 -3.82 11.04
N ALA A 56 -7.09 -3.74 10.12
CA ALA A 56 -8.46 -3.30 10.35
C ALA A 56 -9.24 -4.19 11.33
N ILE A 57 -9.26 -5.52 11.08
CA ILE A 57 -9.88 -6.51 11.96
C ILE A 57 -9.26 -6.41 13.36
N TYR A 58 -7.93 -6.35 13.40
CA TYR A 58 -7.23 -6.30 14.67
C TYR A 58 -7.60 -5.06 15.49
N ARG A 59 -7.59 -3.87 14.87
CA ARG A 59 -7.99 -2.61 15.55
C ARG A 59 -9.46 -2.61 16.02
N LEU A 60 -10.34 -3.36 15.36
CA LEU A 60 -11.75 -3.51 15.77
C LEU A 60 -11.90 -4.34 17.06
N PHE A 61 -11.18 -5.45 17.16
CA PHE A 61 -11.36 -6.41 18.27
C PHE A 61 -10.37 -6.22 19.42
N TYR A 62 -9.16 -5.73 19.13
CA TYR A 62 -8.08 -5.66 20.12
C TYR A 62 -7.25 -4.37 19.94
N ARG A 63 -7.24 -3.51 20.96
CA ARG A 63 -6.61 -2.18 20.85
C ARG A 63 -5.08 -2.14 21.06
N LYS A 64 -4.42 -3.23 21.51
CA LYS A 64 -3.05 -3.17 22.08
C LYS A 64 -2.08 -4.36 21.82
N LEU A 65 -2.06 -5.00 20.65
CA LEU A 65 -0.97 -5.93 20.27
C LEU A 65 -0.10 -5.30 19.20
N ALA A 66 1.10 -4.94 19.61
CA ALA A 66 2.18 -4.52 18.74
C ALA A 66 2.63 -5.63 17.75
N TYR A 67 2.43 -6.91 18.10
CA TYR A 67 2.84 -8.05 17.26
C TYR A 67 2.13 -8.12 15.90
N VAL A 68 0.86 -7.71 15.82
CA VAL A 68 0.12 -7.72 14.54
C VAL A 68 0.62 -6.59 13.63
N GLU A 69 0.94 -5.43 14.19
CA GLU A 69 1.56 -4.34 13.42
C GLU A 69 2.93 -4.76 12.88
N ILE A 70 3.75 -5.47 13.68
CA ILE A 70 5.03 -6.03 13.19
C ILE A 70 4.79 -6.99 12.04
N GLY A 71 3.83 -7.92 12.17
CA GLY A 71 3.50 -8.88 11.11
C GLY A 71 3.07 -8.17 9.82
N VAL A 72 2.18 -7.18 9.93
CA VAL A 72 1.71 -6.33 8.81
C VAL A 72 2.89 -5.62 8.13
N VAL A 73 3.75 -5.02 8.92
CA VAL A 73 4.95 -4.30 8.47
C VAL A 73 5.91 -5.24 7.75
N VAL A 74 6.22 -6.41 8.32
CA VAL A 74 7.09 -7.41 7.69
C VAL A 74 6.50 -7.93 6.38
N MET A 75 5.18 -8.17 6.32
CA MET A 75 4.50 -8.59 5.08
C MET A 75 4.57 -7.51 3.99
N LEU A 76 4.34 -6.24 4.35
CA LEU A 76 4.45 -5.12 3.41
C LEU A 76 5.89 -4.94 2.90
N LEU A 77 6.88 -5.11 3.78
CA LEU A 77 8.29 -5.09 3.39
C LEU A 77 8.58 -6.22 2.40
N ALA A 78 8.21 -7.45 2.72
CA ALA A 78 8.41 -8.60 1.83
C ALA A 78 7.71 -8.40 0.47
N ALA A 79 6.47 -7.89 0.47
CA ALA A 79 5.72 -7.58 -0.75
C ALA A 79 6.42 -6.50 -1.60
N SER A 80 6.96 -5.45 -0.94
CA SER A 80 7.69 -4.37 -1.61
C SER A 80 8.98 -4.86 -2.28
N LEU A 81 9.76 -5.69 -1.59
CA LEU A 81 10.98 -6.29 -2.11
C LEU A 81 10.68 -7.26 -3.26
N TYR A 82 9.64 -8.08 -3.11
CA TYR A 82 9.16 -8.97 -4.16
C TYR A 82 8.79 -8.18 -5.41
N LEU A 83 8.01 -7.09 -5.28
CA LEU A 83 7.67 -6.24 -6.42
C LEU A 83 8.91 -5.61 -7.05
N MET A 84 9.83 -5.05 -6.25
CA MET A 84 11.08 -4.45 -6.75
C MET A 84 11.94 -5.43 -7.57
N VAL A 85 12.10 -6.65 -7.06
CA VAL A 85 12.89 -7.71 -7.75
C VAL A 85 12.26 -8.06 -9.08
N TYR A 86 10.93 -8.11 -9.14
CA TYR A 86 10.22 -8.49 -10.36
C TYR A 86 10.14 -7.34 -11.36
N THR A 87 9.94 -6.09 -10.93
CA THR A 87 9.84 -4.92 -11.82
C THR A 87 11.20 -4.46 -12.36
N GLY A 88 12.28 -4.70 -11.61
CA GLY A 88 13.61 -4.15 -11.90
C GLY A 88 13.65 -2.63 -11.67
N ILE A 89 14.81 -2.11 -11.25
CA ILE A 89 15.04 -0.67 -11.08
C ILE A 89 16.18 -0.30 -12.01
N GLU A 90 15.91 0.57 -13.00
CA GLU A 90 16.93 0.96 -13.97
C GLU A 90 17.26 2.46 -13.94
N LYS A 91 16.25 3.32 -13.74
CA LYS A 91 16.42 4.77 -13.71
C LYS A 91 15.71 5.39 -12.52
N PHE A 92 16.41 6.29 -11.84
CA PHE A 92 15.87 7.08 -10.76
C PHE A 92 15.38 8.44 -11.28
N ASP A 93 14.11 8.75 -11.03
CA ASP A 93 13.49 10.02 -11.38
C ASP A 93 13.41 10.93 -10.16
N ILE A 94 14.32 11.90 -10.10
CA ILE A 94 14.40 12.88 -9.02
C ILE A 94 13.11 13.71 -8.85
N ARG A 95 12.33 13.91 -9.93
CA ARG A 95 11.09 14.68 -9.86
C ARG A 95 10.04 13.88 -9.10
N ARG A 96 9.91 12.58 -9.42
CA ARG A 96 9.02 11.66 -8.68
C ARG A 96 9.43 11.53 -7.22
N PHE A 97 10.74 11.47 -6.93
CA PHE A 97 11.23 11.45 -5.55
C PHE A 97 10.78 12.69 -4.76
N LYS A 98 10.96 13.88 -5.35
CA LYS A 98 10.52 15.15 -4.76
C LYS A 98 8.99 15.17 -4.56
N ASP A 99 8.23 14.71 -5.54
CA ASP A 99 6.77 14.71 -5.48
C ASP A 99 6.27 13.77 -4.37
N ALA A 100 6.86 12.58 -4.22
CA ALA A 100 6.53 11.67 -3.11
C ALA A 100 6.79 12.30 -1.74
N LEU A 101 7.94 12.96 -1.56
CA LEU A 101 8.24 13.69 -0.32
C LEU A 101 7.23 14.81 -0.06
N LEU A 102 6.86 15.57 -1.11
CA LEU A 102 5.85 16.62 -1.01
C LEU A 102 4.49 16.06 -0.59
N TYR A 103 4.04 14.97 -1.21
CA TYR A 103 2.77 14.34 -0.87
C TYR A 103 2.78 13.76 0.56
N GLY A 104 3.91 13.18 0.98
CA GLY A 104 4.10 12.74 2.36
C GLY A 104 4.00 13.90 3.35
N ALA A 105 4.66 15.02 3.08
CA ALA A 105 4.62 16.21 3.90
C ALA A 105 3.22 16.84 3.97
N ILE A 106 2.51 16.94 2.85
CA ILE A 106 1.12 17.44 2.81
C ILE A 106 0.21 16.53 3.65
N THR A 107 0.34 15.21 3.49
CA THR A 107 -0.46 14.24 4.25
C THR A 107 -0.20 14.34 5.76
N TRP A 108 1.07 14.51 6.14
CA TRP A 108 1.47 14.77 7.52
C TRP A 108 0.83 16.05 8.07
N LEU A 109 0.93 17.17 7.33
CA LEU A 109 0.37 18.46 7.73
C LEU A 109 -1.16 18.39 7.86
N MET A 110 -1.84 17.71 6.93
CA MET A 110 -3.29 17.45 7.03
C MET A 110 -3.62 16.69 8.32
N GLY A 111 -2.84 15.65 8.65
CA GLY A 111 -3.03 14.87 9.88
C GLY A 111 -2.78 15.68 11.16
N GLN A 112 -1.83 16.61 11.13
CA GLN A 112 -1.56 17.53 12.24
C GLN A 112 -2.70 18.55 12.45
N GLN A 113 -3.27 19.06 11.35
CA GLN A 113 -4.37 20.04 11.39
C GLN A 113 -5.73 19.40 11.68
N LEU A 114 -5.86 18.09 11.49
CA LEU A 114 -7.03 17.33 11.93
C LEU A 114 -7.07 17.31 13.45
N HIS A 115 -7.80 18.26 14.05
CA HIS A 115 -8.29 18.15 15.42
C HIS A 115 -9.32 17.02 15.46
N VAL A 116 -8.85 15.78 15.54
CA VAL A 116 -9.72 14.63 15.78
C VAL A 116 -10.35 14.84 17.15
N VAL A 117 -11.60 15.29 17.17
CA VAL A 117 -12.44 15.26 18.36
C VAL A 117 -12.42 13.80 18.81
N LYS A 118 -11.83 13.53 19.99
CA LYS A 118 -11.52 12.18 20.51
C LYS A 118 -12.69 11.19 20.41
N GLU A 119 -13.92 11.69 20.34
CA GLU A 119 -15.15 10.91 20.17
C GLU A 119 -15.28 10.23 18.80
N TYR A 120 -14.74 10.78 17.71
CA TYR A 120 -14.84 10.17 16.38
C TYR A 120 -13.83 9.07 16.10
N PHE A 121 -12.86 8.87 16.99
CA PHE A 121 -11.84 7.84 16.87
C PHE A 121 -12.42 6.41 16.82
N LEU A 122 -13.53 6.21 17.52
CA LEU A 122 -14.29 4.96 17.51
C LEU A 122 -14.99 4.70 16.18
N TYR A 123 -15.21 5.72 15.34
CA TYR A 123 -15.90 5.61 14.05
C TYR A 123 -14.92 5.50 12.86
N ALA A 124 -13.70 6.04 12.97
CA ALA A 124 -12.70 5.97 11.90
C ALA A 124 -12.19 4.54 11.65
N VAL A 125 -12.04 3.73 12.71
CA VAL A 125 -11.57 2.34 12.60
C VAL A 125 -12.58 1.45 11.86
N PRO A 126 -13.89 1.43 12.20
CA PRO A 126 -14.91 0.73 11.43
C PRO A 126 -14.99 1.18 9.97
N VAL A 127 -14.85 2.48 9.70
CA VAL A 127 -14.86 3.01 8.33
C VAL A 127 -13.66 2.49 7.53
N LEU A 128 -12.44 2.54 8.11
CA LEU A 128 -11.25 1.91 7.51
C LEU A 128 -11.47 0.43 7.25
N SER A 129 -12.01 -0.31 8.23
CA SER A 129 -12.31 -1.74 8.09
C SER A 129 -13.37 -2.03 7.02
N ALA A 130 -14.34 -1.14 6.83
CA ALA A 130 -15.35 -1.27 5.78
C ALA A 130 -14.74 -1.10 4.38
N PHE A 131 -13.70 -0.28 4.23
CA PHE A 131 -13.00 -0.11 2.95
C PHE A 131 -12.02 -1.25 2.63
N THR A 132 -11.44 -1.90 3.64
CA THR A 132 -10.45 -2.97 3.41
C THR A 132 -11.08 -4.27 2.91
N ILE A 133 -12.34 -4.54 3.24
CA ILE A 133 -13.05 -5.75 2.78
C ILE A 133 -13.26 -5.73 1.25
N PRO A 134 -13.85 -4.69 0.62
CA PRO A 134 -13.95 -4.61 -0.84
C PRO A 134 -12.59 -4.65 -1.53
N VAL A 135 -11.59 -3.94 -1.01
CA VAL A 135 -10.21 -3.94 -1.52
C VAL A 135 -9.64 -5.36 -1.56
N PHE A 136 -9.82 -6.11 -0.47
CA PHE A 136 -9.38 -7.49 -0.37
C PHE A 136 -10.10 -8.41 -1.35
N LEU A 137 -11.43 -8.33 -1.42
CA LEU A 137 -12.22 -9.14 -2.36
C LEU A 137 -11.83 -8.88 -3.82
N VAL A 138 -11.66 -7.62 -4.21
CA VAL A 138 -11.22 -7.25 -5.56
C VAL A 138 -9.80 -7.78 -5.83
N SER A 139 -8.90 -7.69 -4.85
CA SER A 139 -7.52 -8.19 -4.99
C SER A 139 -7.47 -9.72 -5.11
N VAL A 140 -8.31 -10.45 -4.35
CA VAL A 140 -8.47 -11.91 -4.47
C VAL A 140 -9.03 -12.29 -5.84
N TYR A 141 -10.06 -11.59 -6.30
CA TYR A 141 -10.66 -11.83 -7.62
C TYR A 141 -9.65 -11.61 -8.74
N LEU A 142 -8.90 -10.51 -8.70
CA LEU A 142 -7.84 -10.22 -9.67
C LEU A 142 -6.78 -11.31 -9.67
N PHE A 143 -6.27 -11.69 -8.49
CA PHE A 143 -5.26 -12.73 -8.35
C PHE A 143 -5.73 -14.08 -8.90
N TYR A 144 -6.96 -14.50 -8.55
CA TYR A 144 -7.54 -15.75 -9.05
C TYR A 144 -7.72 -15.73 -10.57
N SER A 145 -8.20 -14.60 -11.11
CA SER A 145 -8.43 -14.45 -12.55
C SER A 145 -7.12 -14.48 -13.36
N ILE A 146 -6.07 -13.85 -12.84
CA ILE A 146 -4.73 -13.86 -13.44
C ILE A 146 -4.15 -15.26 -13.41
N ARG A 147 -4.21 -15.94 -12.26
CA ARG A 147 -3.65 -17.29 -12.09
C ARG A 147 -4.33 -18.32 -13.00
N ASN A 148 -5.63 -18.19 -13.20
CA ASN A 148 -6.40 -19.08 -14.07
C ASN A 148 -6.41 -18.64 -15.53
N LYS A 149 -5.66 -17.58 -15.89
CA LYS A 149 -5.60 -17.02 -17.24
C LYS A 149 -6.98 -16.67 -17.82
N THR A 150 -7.95 -16.36 -16.97
CA THR A 150 -9.33 -16.05 -17.39
C THR A 150 -9.47 -14.62 -17.90
N VAL A 151 -8.50 -13.75 -17.60
CA VAL A 151 -8.49 -12.34 -17.98
C VAL A 151 -7.11 -11.96 -18.52
N TYR A 152 -7.09 -11.38 -19.72
CA TYR A 152 -5.90 -10.76 -20.29
C TYR A 152 -5.84 -9.29 -19.87
N PHE A 153 -4.70 -8.85 -19.33
CA PHE A 153 -4.48 -7.47 -18.94
C PHE A 153 -3.62 -6.76 -19.98
N THR A 154 -4.09 -5.64 -20.52
CA THR A 154 -3.30 -4.76 -21.39
C THR A 154 -2.71 -3.61 -20.59
N PHE A 155 -1.44 -3.70 -20.20
CA PHE A 155 -0.81 -2.69 -19.34
C PHE A 155 -0.33 -1.44 -20.11
N GLU A 156 -1.24 -0.70 -20.74
CA GLU A 156 -0.93 0.56 -21.44
C GLU A 156 -0.37 1.66 -20.51
N GLU A 157 -0.50 1.51 -19.18
CA GLU A 157 0.03 2.46 -18.18
C GLU A 157 0.77 1.76 -17.00
N HIS A 158 1.53 0.69 -17.26
CA HIS A 158 2.27 -0.07 -16.23
C HIS A 158 3.09 0.81 -15.28
N ASP A 159 3.79 1.81 -15.81
CA ASP A 159 4.61 2.75 -15.02
C ASP A 159 3.80 3.46 -13.94
N LYS A 160 2.59 3.92 -14.28
CA LYS A 160 1.73 4.65 -13.34
C LYS A 160 1.21 3.72 -12.25
N ILE A 161 0.87 2.49 -12.61
CA ILE A 161 0.35 1.48 -11.67
C ILE A 161 1.46 1.09 -10.69
N ILE A 162 2.65 0.76 -11.19
CA ILE A 162 3.78 0.34 -10.37
C ILE A 162 4.23 1.48 -9.45
N SER A 163 4.39 2.70 -9.97
CA SER A 163 4.71 3.84 -9.11
C SER A 163 3.62 4.04 -8.05
N SER A 164 2.34 4.03 -8.41
CA SER A 164 1.26 4.21 -7.43
C SER A 164 1.26 3.12 -6.34
N SER A 165 1.61 1.88 -6.67
CA SER A 165 1.80 0.79 -5.69
C SER A 165 2.90 1.10 -4.69
N PHE A 166 4.06 1.56 -5.17
CA PHE A 166 5.14 1.96 -4.28
C PHE A 166 4.81 3.20 -3.46
N PHE A 167 3.94 4.08 -3.96
CA PHE A 167 3.41 5.19 -3.18
C PHE A 167 2.54 4.72 -2.01
N VAL A 168 1.70 3.69 -2.21
CA VAL A 168 0.92 3.06 -1.12
C VAL A 168 1.85 2.50 -0.05
N ILE A 169 2.94 1.83 -0.45
CA ILE A 169 3.96 1.29 0.48
C ILE A 169 4.62 2.44 1.26
N TYR A 170 5.00 3.51 0.58
CA TYR A 170 5.59 4.70 1.21
C TYR A 170 4.68 5.28 2.30
N LEU A 171 3.41 5.54 1.97
CA LEU A 171 2.44 6.08 2.93
C LEU A 171 2.14 5.09 4.07
N ALA A 172 2.09 3.80 3.80
CA ALA A 172 1.90 2.77 4.82
C ALA A 172 3.10 2.72 5.80
N GLY A 173 4.33 2.83 5.29
CA GLY A 173 5.54 2.93 6.12
C GLY A 173 5.57 4.21 6.94
N LEU A 174 5.21 5.36 6.37
CA LEU A 174 5.09 6.61 7.14
C LEU A 174 4.05 6.51 8.24
N SER A 175 2.90 5.86 7.98
CA SER A 175 1.87 5.69 8.99
C SER A 175 2.41 5.00 10.25
N THR A 176 3.27 3.99 10.11
CA THR A 176 3.78 3.22 11.26
C THR A 176 4.80 3.99 12.07
N LEU A 177 5.58 4.88 11.44
CA LEU A 177 6.50 5.81 12.12
C LEU A 177 5.80 6.77 13.08
N PHE A 178 4.52 7.02 12.84
CA PHE A 178 3.75 8.03 13.56
C PHE A 178 2.59 7.43 14.34
N VAL A 179 2.67 6.15 14.72
CA VAL A 179 1.61 5.46 15.46
C VAL A 179 1.27 6.14 16.79
N ASP A 180 2.23 6.82 17.42
CA ASP A 180 2.04 7.58 18.67
C ASP A 180 1.37 8.94 18.45
N ILE A 181 1.21 9.38 17.20
CA ILE A 181 0.47 10.59 16.81
C ILE A 181 -0.76 10.13 16.03
N PRO A 182 -1.88 9.83 16.71
CA PRO A 182 -2.96 9.05 16.12
C PRO A 182 -3.53 9.72 14.86
N ASN A 183 -3.75 11.03 14.89
CA ASN A 183 -4.34 11.77 13.77
C ASN A 183 -3.52 11.62 12.48
N VAL A 184 -2.20 11.67 12.60
CA VAL A 184 -1.30 11.49 11.46
C VAL A 184 -1.27 10.03 11.02
N HIS A 185 -1.16 9.08 11.97
CA HIS A 185 -1.24 7.65 11.69
C HIS A 185 -2.46 7.29 10.82
N PHE A 186 -3.64 7.77 11.21
CA PHE A 186 -4.89 7.51 10.49
C PHE A 186 -4.94 8.22 9.14
N THR A 187 -4.50 9.47 9.06
CA THR A 187 -4.51 10.23 7.81
C THR A 187 -3.69 9.53 6.75
N PHE A 188 -2.48 9.07 7.08
CA PHE A 188 -1.66 8.27 6.16
C PHE A 188 -2.36 6.99 5.71
N LYS A 189 -3.04 6.26 6.62
CA LYS A 189 -3.77 5.03 6.26
C LYS A 189 -4.94 5.31 5.33
N ILE A 190 -5.72 6.36 5.60
CA ILE A 190 -6.86 6.74 4.76
C ILE A 190 -6.38 7.09 3.35
N VAL A 191 -5.34 7.92 3.23
CA VAL A 191 -4.78 8.29 1.92
C VAL A 191 -4.21 7.06 1.21
N ALA A 192 -3.45 6.20 1.91
CA ALA A 192 -2.90 4.97 1.34
C ALA A 192 -4.01 4.03 0.83
N SER A 193 -5.08 3.83 1.59
CA SER A 193 -6.23 3.01 1.19
C SER A 193 -6.98 3.63 0.00
N GLY A 194 -7.14 4.96 -0.05
CA GLY A 194 -7.75 5.66 -1.17
C GLY A 194 -6.94 5.51 -2.47
N VAL A 195 -5.62 5.65 -2.39
CA VAL A 195 -4.72 5.41 -3.53
C VAL A 195 -4.81 3.94 -3.97
N LEU A 196 -4.78 2.99 -3.03
CA LEU A 196 -4.91 1.57 -3.35
C LEU A 196 -6.23 1.25 -4.05
N LEU A 197 -7.35 1.80 -3.58
CA LEU A 197 -8.66 1.68 -4.24
C LEU A 197 -8.63 2.23 -5.67
N TYR A 198 -8.06 3.42 -5.86
CA TYR A 198 -7.93 4.02 -7.18
C TYR A 198 -7.11 3.14 -8.13
N VAL A 199 -6.01 2.58 -7.63
CA VAL A 199 -5.14 1.69 -8.41
C VAL A 199 -5.86 0.39 -8.79
N LEU A 200 -6.58 -0.23 -7.86
CA LEU A 200 -7.40 -1.42 -8.13
C LEU A 200 -8.53 -1.13 -9.13
N TYR A 201 -9.17 0.03 -9.03
CA TYR A 201 -10.18 0.48 -9.98
C TYR A 201 -9.60 0.66 -11.39
N LYS A 202 -8.44 1.32 -11.50
CA LYS A 202 -7.68 1.46 -12.75
C LYS A 202 -7.36 0.09 -13.36
N LEU A 203 -6.87 -0.85 -12.55
CA LEU A 203 -6.58 -2.21 -12.97
C LEU A 203 -7.83 -2.94 -13.47
N GLY A 204 -8.95 -2.87 -12.75
CA GLY A 204 -10.21 -3.50 -13.17
C GLY A 204 -10.72 -2.95 -14.50
N ASN A 205 -10.58 -1.66 -14.76
CA ASN A 205 -10.96 -1.04 -16.04
C ASN A 205 -10.03 -1.43 -17.19
N ILE A 206 -8.75 -1.65 -16.90
CA ILE A 206 -7.75 -2.10 -17.88
C ILE A 206 -7.91 -3.59 -18.19
N ALA A 207 -8.36 -4.38 -17.20
CA ALA A 207 -8.57 -5.83 -17.28
C ALA A 207 -9.76 -6.26 -18.15
N ARG A 208 -10.19 -5.47 -19.15
CA ARG A 208 -11.40 -5.77 -19.91
C ARG A 208 -11.38 -7.21 -20.41
N LEU A 209 -12.33 -7.99 -19.88
CA LEU A 209 -12.72 -9.31 -20.35
C LEU A 209 -12.99 -9.21 -21.86
N PHE A 210 -12.13 -9.82 -22.67
CA PHE A 210 -12.59 -10.33 -23.95
C PHE A 210 -13.50 -11.52 -23.61
N VAL A 211 -14.81 -11.27 -23.62
CA VAL A 211 -15.84 -12.31 -23.74
C VAL A 211 -15.65 -13.01 -25.09
#